data_AF-A0A3S3DGE5-F1
#
_entry.id   AF-A0A3S3DGE5-F1
#
_cell.length_a   1.000
_cell.length_b   1.000
_cell.length_c   1.000
_cell.angle_alpha   90.00
_cell.angle_beta   90.00
_cell.angle_gamma   90.00
#
_symmetry.space_group_name_H-M   'P 1'
#
loop_
_entity.id
_entity.type
_entity.pdbx_description
1 polymer ?
#
loop_
_entity_poly.entity_id
_entity_poly.type
_entity_poly.pdbx_seq_one_letter_code
_entity_poly.pdbx_strand_id
1 'polypeptide(L)'
;ARRAHFGFGMKIVFFNRSPVDDEETRAMSAVQMQTLEGVLAASDFVSLHCPGGAENRHLIDARSLRLMKDSAFLINTARGDVVDQDALIGALQRREIAGAGLDVFAEEPAVPEALKQLENVVLLPHLGSATEETRVAMGMKVVENLTAFFEGRPVPDRVA
;
A
#
# COMPACT_ATOMS: atom_id res chain seq x y z
N ALA A 1 -7.55 2.52 -7.12
CA ALA A 1 -8.98 2.81 -7.34
C ALA A 1 -9.37 2.69 -8.82
N ARG A 2 -8.94 3.58 -9.75
CA ARG A 2 -9.34 3.55 -11.18
C ARG A 2 -9.28 2.16 -11.84
N ARG A 3 -8.11 1.50 -11.79
CA ARG A 3 -7.91 0.15 -12.37
C ARG A 3 -8.88 -0.88 -11.80
N ALA A 4 -9.10 -0.86 -10.48
CA ALA A 4 -10.01 -1.78 -9.80
C ALA A 4 -11.47 -1.52 -10.18
N HIS A 5 -11.91 -0.25 -10.17
CA HIS A 5 -13.29 0.12 -10.46
C HIS A 5 -13.65 -0.09 -11.94
N PHE A 6 -12.93 0.57 -12.85
CA PHE A 6 -13.26 0.54 -14.28
C PHE A 6 -12.77 -0.73 -14.99
N GLY A 7 -11.72 -1.38 -14.48
CA GLY A 7 -11.18 -2.60 -15.08
C GLY A 7 -11.85 -3.88 -14.60
N PHE A 8 -12.20 -3.96 -13.31
CA PHE A 8 -12.71 -5.18 -12.67
C PHE A 8 -14.10 -5.00 -12.04
N GLY A 9 -14.73 -3.84 -12.18
CA GLY A 9 -16.06 -3.58 -11.61
C GLY A 9 -16.09 -3.52 -10.08
N MET A 10 -14.93 -3.32 -9.44
CA MET A 10 -14.86 -3.32 -7.97
C MET A 10 -15.52 -2.08 -7.37
N LYS A 11 -16.22 -2.28 -6.26
CA LYS A 11 -16.69 -1.19 -5.39
C LYS A 11 -15.50 -0.65 -4.61
N ILE A 12 -15.38 0.67 -4.53
CA ILE A 12 -14.26 1.33 -3.85
C ILE A 12 -14.74 1.90 -2.53
N VAL A 13 -14.18 1.39 -1.43
CA VAL A 13 -14.22 2.01 -0.11
C VAL A 13 -12.81 2.35 0.31
N PHE A 14 -12.61 3.43 1.05
CA PHE A 14 -11.28 3.82 1.52
C PHE A 14 -11.35 4.60 2.83
N PHE A 15 -10.21 4.71 3.49
CA PHE A 15 -10.03 5.56 4.66
C PHE A 15 -8.85 6.49 4.40
N ASN A 16 -9.02 7.75 4.77
CA ASN A 16 -7.95 8.73 4.87
C ASN A 16 -8.26 9.64 6.07
N ARG A 17 -7.22 10.20 6.70
CA ARG A 17 -7.41 11.07 7.89
C ARG A 17 -8.22 12.32 7.59
N SER A 18 -8.00 12.89 6.41
CA SER A 18 -8.72 14.09 5.96
C SER A 18 -9.81 13.70 4.95
N PRO A 19 -10.93 14.44 4.91
CA PRO A 19 -11.93 14.28 3.86
C PRO A 19 -11.32 14.42 2.46
N VAL A 20 -11.74 13.56 1.54
CA VAL A 20 -11.34 13.56 0.14
C VAL A 20 -12.60 13.64 -0.71
N ASP A 21 -12.77 14.76 -1.40
CA ASP A 21 -13.87 15.00 -2.32
C ASP A 21 -13.34 15.58 -3.64
N ASP A 22 -12.78 14.71 -4.47
CA ASP A 22 -12.23 15.06 -5.76
C ASP A 22 -13.04 14.43 -6.91
N GLU A 23 -12.70 14.80 -8.15
CA GLU A 23 -13.38 14.28 -9.33
C GLU A 23 -13.25 12.76 -9.46
N GLU A 24 -12.11 12.21 -9.01
CA GLU A 24 -11.80 10.79 -9.06
C GLU A 24 -12.72 9.98 -8.14
N THR A 25 -12.85 10.39 -6.87
CA THR A 25 -13.71 9.70 -5.92
C THR A 25 -15.16 9.73 -6.37
N ARG A 26 -15.64 10.85 -6.92
CA ARG A 26 -16.99 10.96 -7.50
C ARG A 26 -17.17 10.07 -8.73
N ALA A 27 -16.21 10.07 -9.66
CA ALA A 27 -16.29 9.26 -10.89
C ALA A 27 -16.38 7.75 -10.62
N MET A 28 -15.78 7.28 -9.53
CA MET A 28 -15.82 5.86 -9.12
C MET A 28 -16.91 5.56 -8.09
N SER A 29 -17.71 6.55 -7.68
CA SER A 29 -18.62 6.45 -6.53
C SER A 29 -17.91 5.87 -5.29
N ALA A 30 -16.65 6.27 -5.07
CA ALA A 30 -15.81 5.78 -3.99
C ALA A 30 -16.32 6.32 -2.65
N VAL A 31 -16.45 5.45 -1.66
CA VAL A 31 -16.98 5.81 -0.34
C VAL A 31 -15.84 5.95 0.66
N GLN A 32 -15.64 7.16 1.18
CA GLN A 32 -14.75 7.37 2.31
C GLN A 32 -15.43 6.93 3.61
N MET A 33 -14.87 5.93 4.27
CA MET A 33 -15.32 5.45 5.57
C MET A 33 -14.72 6.27 6.70
N GLN A 34 -15.41 6.28 7.85
CA GLN A 34 -15.02 7.06 9.02
C GLN A 34 -13.83 6.46 9.77
N THR A 35 -13.59 5.16 9.65
CA THR A 35 -12.53 4.44 10.37
C THR A 35 -11.83 3.44 9.46
N LEU A 36 -10.58 3.14 9.77
CA LEU A 36 -9.81 2.05 9.15
C LEU A 36 -10.53 0.71 9.36
N GLU A 37 -11.02 0.45 10.57
CA GLU A 37 -11.72 -0.78 10.92
C GLU A 37 -12.96 -1.02 10.04
N GLY A 38 -13.68 0.05 9.68
CA GLY A 38 -14.81 -0.04 8.75
C GLY A 38 -14.39 -0.52 7.37
N VAL A 39 -13.25 -0.03 6.87
CA VAL A 39 -12.68 -0.47 5.59
C VAL A 39 -12.26 -1.94 5.66
N LEU A 40 -11.56 -2.33 6.73
CA LEU A 40 -11.11 -3.71 6.91
C LEU A 40 -12.27 -4.70 6.92
N ALA A 41 -13.34 -4.39 7.66
CA ALA A 41 -14.52 -5.27 7.76
C ALA A 41 -15.33 -5.35 6.47
N ALA A 42 -15.39 -4.27 5.68
CA ALA A 42 -16.19 -4.22 4.46
C ALA A 42 -15.51 -4.86 3.23
N SER A 43 -14.17 -4.92 3.22
CA SER A 43 -13.37 -5.19 2.01
C SER A 43 -13.07 -6.66 1.78
N ASP A 44 -13.15 -7.10 0.53
CA ASP A 44 -12.62 -8.40 0.07
C ASP A 44 -11.15 -8.29 -0.35
N PHE A 45 -10.70 -7.08 -0.71
CA PHE A 45 -9.30 -6.77 -1.01
C PHE A 45 -8.94 -5.47 -0.29
N VAL A 46 -7.94 -5.51 0.58
CA VAL A 46 -7.42 -4.34 1.30
C VAL A 46 -6.05 -4.00 0.72
N SER A 47 -5.90 -2.80 0.14
CA SER A 47 -4.63 -2.34 -0.45
C SER A 47 -4.09 -1.13 0.30
N LEU A 48 -2.84 -1.21 0.78
CA LEU A 48 -2.21 -0.19 1.61
C LEU A 48 -1.45 0.84 0.78
N HIS A 49 -1.73 2.12 1.02
CA HIS A 49 -1.14 3.26 0.30
C HIS A 49 -0.83 4.44 1.23
N CYS A 50 -0.35 4.15 2.44
CA CYS A 50 0.08 5.15 3.42
C CYS A 50 1.62 5.23 3.49
N PRO A 51 2.20 6.36 3.91
CA PRO A 51 3.63 6.42 4.19
C PRO A 51 3.99 5.51 5.37
N GLY A 52 5.13 4.84 5.30
CA GLY A 52 5.66 4.05 6.43
C GLY A 52 6.24 4.93 7.56
N GLY A 53 6.70 4.29 8.63
CA GLY A 53 7.24 4.94 9.81
C GLY A 53 6.19 5.59 10.74
N ALA A 54 6.69 6.33 11.74
CA ALA A 54 5.94 7.13 12.72
C ALA A 54 4.56 6.55 13.11
N GLU A 55 3.50 7.25 12.70
CA GLU A 55 2.10 6.99 13.05
C GLU A 55 1.47 5.79 12.34
N ASN A 56 2.10 5.26 11.28
CA ASN A 56 1.57 4.12 10.50
C ASN A 56 2.34 2.83 10.73
N ARG A 57 3.35 2.81 11.61
CA ARG A 57 4.06 1.59 11.96
C ARG A 57 3.10 0.59 12.59
N HIS A 58 3.04 -0.60 12.01
CA HIS A 58 2.12 -1.68 12.41
C HIS A 58 0.66 -1.22 12.44
N LEU A 59 0.26 -0.33 11.52
CA LEU A 59 -1.13 0.05 11.29
C LEU A 59 -2.02 -1.19 11.08
N ILE A 60 -1.48 -2.19 10.39
CA ILE A 60 -2.08 -3.51 10.27
C ILE A 60 -1.38 -4.47 11.24
N ASP A 61 -1.97 -4.63 12.42
CA ASP A 61 -1.55 -5.58 13.46
C ASP A 61 -2.45 -6.83 13.49
N ALA A 62 -2.23 -7.70 14.48
CA ALA A 62 -3.07 -8.90 14.68
C ALA A 62 -4.55 -8.59 14.92
N ARG A 63 -4.89 -7.44 15.52
CA ARG A 63 -6.30 -7.03 15.72
C ARG A 63 -6.91 -6.61 14.39
N SER A 64 -6.21 -5.78 13.62
CA SER A 64 -6.62 -5.33 12.29
C SER A 64 -6.87 -6.50 11.35
N LEU A 65 -5.99 -7.51 11.33
CA LEU A 65 -6.14 -8.70 10.49
C LEU A 65 -7.42 -9.49 10.83
N ARG A 66 -7.79 -9.61 12.10
CA ARG A 66 -9.02 -10.30 12.53
C ARG A 66 -10.32 -9.55 12.20
N LEU A 67 -10.22 -8.27 11.87
CA LEU A 67 -11.38 -7.49 11.42
C LEU A 67 -11.67 -7.72 9.93
N MET A 68 -10.69 -8.20 9.17
CA MET A 68 -10.88 -8.57 7.78
C MET A 68 -11.75 -9.83 7.66
N LYS A 69 -12.34 -10.02 6.48
CA LYS A 69 -13.04 -11.27 6.17
C LYS A 69 -12.01 -12.39 6.02
N ASP A 70 -12.41 -13.61 6.36
CA ASP A 70 -11.60 -14.81 6.12
C ASP A 70 -11.33 -15.04 4.62
N SER A 71 -12.22 -14.56 3.76
CA SER A 71 -12.07 -14.56 2.29
C SER A 71 -11.19 -13.43 1.74
N ALA A 72 -10.76 -12.48 2.58
CA ALA A 72 -10.12 -11.25 2.10
C ALA A 72 -8.64 -11.44 1.80
N PHE A 73 -8.12 -10.59 0.91
CA PHE A 73 -6.70 -10.50 0.59
C PHE A 73 -6.12 -9.16 1.06
N LEU A 74 -4.93 -9.21 1.68
CA LEU A 74 -4.15 -8.01 2.02
C LEU A 74 -3.08 -7.73 0.95
N ILE A 75 -3.02 -6.51 0.43
CA ILE A 75 -2.05 -6.07 -0.56
C ILE A 75 -1.21 -4.95 0.03
N ASN A 76 0.11 -5.12 0.05
CA ASN A 76 1.04 -4.08 0.50
C ASN A 76 2.08 -3.77 -0.57
N THR A 77 1.98 -2.56 -1.13
CA THR A 77 2.98 -1.95 -2.01
C THR A 77 3.46 -0.60 -1.47
N ALA A 78 3.19 -0.32 -0.19
CA ALA A 78 3.57 0.91 0.48
C ALA A 78 4.95 0.77 1.13
N ARG A 79 4.99 0.35 2.39
CA ARG A 79 6.22 0.06 3.15
C ARG A 79 5.98 -1.18 4.01
N GLY A 80 7.03 -1.97 4.21
CA GLY A 80 6.92 -3.22 4.97
C GLY A 80 6.55 -3.00 6.44
N ASP A 81 7.01 -1.90 7.05
CA ASP A 81 6.75 -1.59 8.46
C ASP A 81 5.33 -1.10 8.77
N VAL A 82 4.48 -0.93 7.74
CA VAL A 82 3.05 -0.64 7.92
C VAL A 82 2.29 -1.87 8.47
N VAL A 83 2.82 -3.06 8.21
CA VAL A 83 2.22 -4.33 8.65
C VAL A 83 3.12 -4.95 9.71
N ASP A 84 2.52 -5.41 10.81
CA ASP A 84 3.21 -6.35 11.71
C ASP A 84 3.39 -7.69 10.97
N GLN A 85 4.62 -7.93 10.51
CA GLN A 85 4.92 -9.04 9.62
C GLN A 85 4.73 -10.41 10.30
N ASP A 86 5.04 -10.51 11.59
CA ASP A 86 4.85 -11.76 12.34
C ASP A 86 3.36 -12.04 12.55
N ALA A 87 2.56 -10.99 12.83
CA ALA A 87 1.11 -11.11 12.90
C ALA A 87 0.52 -11.55 11.54
N LEU A 88 0.99 -10.98 10.43
CA LEU A 88 0.55 -11.35 9.09
C LEU A 88 0.88 -12.81 8.77
N ILE A 89 2.11 -13.25 9.01
CA ILE A 89 2.53 -14.65 8.80
C ILE A 89 1.61 -15.59 9.57
N GLY A 90 1.35 -15.30 10.86
CA GLY A 90 0.47 -16.09 11.69
C GLY A 90 -0.97 -16.14 11.15
N ALA A 91 -1.52 -15.00 10.74
CA ALA A 91 -2.87 -14.92 10.17
C ALA A 91 -3.01 -15.74 8.87
N LEU A 92 -2.00 -15.67 7.99
CA LEU A 92 -1.97 -16.43 6.74
C LEU A 92 -1.85 -17.93 6.96
N GLN A 93 -0.97 -18.36 7.87
CA GLN A 93 -0.80 -19.78 8.25
C GLN A 93 -2.09 -20.37 8.83
N ARG A 94 -2.80 -19.58 9.65
CA ARG A 94 -4.08 -19.98 10.26
C ARG A 94 -5.29 -19.76 9.34
N ARG A 95 -5.09 -19.20 8.15
CA ARG A 95 -6.15 -18.82 7.20
C ARG A 95 -7.21 -17.92 7.83
N GLU A 96 -6.79 -17.00 8.71
CA GLU A 96 -7.64 -15.92 9.23
C GLU A 96 -8.00 -14.91 8.11
N ILE A 97 -7.18 -14.85 7.07
CA ILE A 97 -7.44 -14.19 5.79
C ILE A 97 -7.05 -15.15 4.65
N ALA A 98 -7.59 -14.93 3.46
CA ALA A 98 -7.41 -15.85 2.33
C ALA A 98 -5.98 -15.83 1.80
N GLY A 99 -5.34 -14.67 1.76
CA GLY A 99 -3.98 -14.53 1.25
C GLY A 99 -3.43 -13.11 1.29
N ALA A 100 -2.22 -12.94 0.76
CA ALA A 100 -1.58 -11.62 0.65
C ALA A 100 -0.76 -11.43 -0.64
N GLY A 101 -0.71 -10.20 -1.13
CA GLY A 101 0.20 -9.76 -2.20
C GLY A 101 1.17 -8.71 -1.67
N LEU A 102 2.46 -9.02 -1.62
CA LEU A 102 3.47 -8.19 -0.97
C LEU A 102 4.59 -7.84 -1.94
N ASP A 103 4.85 -6.53 -2.09
CA ASP A 103 6.02 -6.01 -2.82
C ASP A 103 7.07 -5.44 -1.87
N VAL A 104 6.76 -5.34 -0.57
CA VAL A 104 7.61 -4.72 0.46
C VAL A 104 7.62 -5.56 1.74
N PHE A 105 8.72 -5.50 2.50
CA PHE A 105 8.96 -6.33 3.69
C PHE A 105 9.55 -5.51 4.83
N ALA A 106 9.36 -5.96 6.08
CA ALA A 106 9.79 -5.17 7.24
C ALA A 106 11.31 -4.95 7.29
N GLU A 107 12.09 -5.94 6.84
CA GLU A 107 13.55 -5.94 6.86
C GLU A 107 14.15 -6.16 5.46
N GLU A 108 13.72 -5.36 4.49
CA GLU A 108 14.24 -5.46 3.11
C GLU A 108 15.78 -5.34 3.05
N PRO A 109 16.46 -6.16 2.22
CA PRO A 109 15.91 -7.05 1.20
C PRO A 109 15.54 -8.46 1.72
N ALA A 110 15.62 -8.71 3.03
CA ALA A 110 15.32 -10.02 3.58
C ALA A 110 13.81 -10.31 3.52
N VAL A 111 13.48 -11.46 2.94
CA VAL A 111 12.11 -11.99 2.92
C VAL A 111 12.05 -13.20 3.86
N PRO A 112 11.15 -13.21 4.86
CA PRO A 112 10.97 -14.34 5.76
C PRO A 112 10.76 -15.65 5.02
N GLU A 113 11.46 -16.70 5.46
CA GLU A 113 11.31 -18.02 4.86
C GLU A 113 9.88 -18.56 5.01
N ALA A 114 9.23 -18.24 6.14
CA ALA A 114 7.83 -18.58 6.36
C ALA A 114 6.91 -18.02 5.28
N LEU A 115 7.14 -16.79 4.79
CA LEU A 115 6.33 -16.22 3.69
C LEU A 115 6.62 -16.95 2.37
N LYS A 116 7.87 -17.29 2.07
CA LYS A 116 8.21 -17.99 0.82
C LYS A 116 7.61 -19.40 0.73
N GLN A 117 7.35 -20.02 1.87
CA GLN A 117 6.75 -21.37 1.95
C GLN A 117 5.23 -21.37 1.85
N LEU A 118 4.57 -20.20 1.94
CA LEU A 118 3.11 -20.11 1.87
C LEU A 118 2.64 -20.13 0.41
N GLU A 119 1.64 -20.97 0.13
CA GLU A 119 1.01 -21.04 -1.21
C GLU A 119 -0.06 -19.97 -1.42
N ASN A 120 -0.50 -19.30 -0.35
CA ASN A 120 -1.52 -18.25 -0.40
C ASN A 120 -0.93 -16.84 -0.38
N VAL A 121 0.33 -16.68 -0.81
CA VAL A 121 0.96 -15.37 -0.98
C VAL A 121 1.62 -15.21 -2.33
N VAL A 122 1.65 -13.97 -2.81
CA VAL A 122 2.47 -13.55 -3.96
C VAL A 122 3.46 -12.51 -3.48
N LEU A 123 4.75 -12.75 -3.76
CA LEU A 123 5.86 -11.94 -3.25
C LEU A 123 6.64 -11.33 -4.42
N LEU A 124 6.93 -10.03 -4.35
CA LEU A 124 7.76 -9.31 -5.32
C LEU A 124 8.86 -8.53 -4.58
N PRO A 125 10.05 -8.37 -5.18
CA PRO A 125 11.20 -7.73 -4.54
C PRO A 125 11.22 -6.20 -4.77
N HIS A 126 10.21 -5.48 -4.28
CA HIS A 126 10.10 -4.02 -4.33
C HIS A 126 10.22 -3.44 -5.75
N LEU A 127 9.34 -3.94 -6.63
CA LEU A 127 9.32 -3.62 -8.05
C LEU A 127 8.26 -2.58 -8.44
N GLY A 128 7.51 -2.00 -7.50
CA GLY A 128 6.38 -1.11 -7.78
C GLY A 128 6.66 0.05 -8.76
N SER A 129 7.89 0.59 -8.78
CA SER A 129 8.33 1.64 -9.71
C SER A 129 9.36 1.16 -10.75
N ALA A 130 9.58 -0.14 -10.88
CA ALA A 130 10.61 -0.74 -11.75
C ALA A 130 10.19 -0.80 -13.23
N THR A 131 9.72 0.33 -13.79
CA THR A 131 9.56 0.50 -15.25
C THR A 131 10.57 1.52 -15.76
N GLU A 132 11.00 1.37 -17.00
CA GLU A 132 11.98 2.28 -17.62
C GLU A 132 11.47 3.73 -17.59
N GLU A 133 10.22 3.94 -17.99
CA GLU A 133 9.61 5.27 -18.06
C GLU A 133 9.55 5.93 -16.69
N THR A 134 9.18 5.17 -15.65
CA THR A 134 9.10 5.68 -14.28
C THR A 134 10.49 6.00 -13.74
N ARG A 135 11.47 5.12 -13.94
CA ARG A 135 12.85 5.31 -13.47
C ARG A 135 13.54 6.47 -14.17
N VAL A 136 13.32 6.64 -15.47
CA VAL A 136 13.79 7.80 -16.24
C VAL A 136 13.16 9.08 -15.71
N ALA A 137 11.82 9.13 -15.55
CA ALA A 137 11.14 10.31 -15.05
C ALA A 137 11.61 10.71 -13.64
N MET A 138 11.81 9.74 -12.75
CA MET A 138 12.39 9.98 -11.41
C MET A 138 13.82 10.53 -11.49
N GLY A 139 14.66 9.96 -12.35
CA GLY A 139 16.03 10.45 -12.57
C GLY A 139 16.04 11.90 -13.08
N MET A 140 15.16 12.22 -14.03
CA MET A 140 15.03 13.58 -14.57
C MET A 140 14.59 14.58 -13.51
N LYS A 141 13.71 14.21 -12.57
CA LYS A 141 13.37 15.07 -11.43
C LYS A 141 14.61 15.43 -10.60
N VAL A 142 15.51 14.48 -10.33
CA VAL A 142 16.76 14.77 -9.59
C VAL A 142 17.62 15.77 -10.36
N VAL A 143 17.77 15.57 -11.68
CA VAL A 143 18.52 16.49 -12.55
C VAL A 143 17.93 17.89 -12.50
N GLU A 144 16.60 18.03 -12.60
CA GLU A 144 15.90 19.31 -12.55
C GLU A 144 16.11 20.04 -11.20
N ASN A 145 16.03 19.31 -10.09
CA ASN A 145 16.27 19.88 -8.76
C ASN A 145 17.72 20.35 -8.58
N LEU A 146 18.71 19.55 -9.00
CA LEU A 146 20.12 19.94 -8.95
C LEU A 146 20.41 21.16 -9.81
N THR A 147 19.84 21.19 -11.03
CA THR A 147 19.99 22.32 -11.95
C THR A 147 19.42 23.59 -11.33
N ALA A 148 18.20 23.55 -10.80
CA ALA A 148 17.59 24.69 -10.13
C ALA A 148 18.41 25.17 -8.93
N PHE A 149 18.93 24.24 -8.12
CA PHE A 149 19.77 24.56 -6.96
C PHE A 149 21.05 25.30 -7.35
N PHE A 150 21.82 24.79 -8.32
CA PHE A 150 23.07 25.42 -8.75
C PHE A 150 22.87 26.74 -9.50
N GLU A 151 21.71 26.95 -10.11
CA GLU A 151 21.32 28.23 -10.73
C GLU A 151 20.75 29.25 -9.72
N GLY A 152 20.63 28.88 -8.44
CA GLY A 152 20.05 29.74 -7.41
C GLY A 152 18.54 29.96 -7.55
N ARG A 153 17.85 29.06 -8.26
CA ARG A 153 16.38 29.08 -8.43
C ARG A 153 15.68 28.20 -7.38
N PRO A 154 14.40 28.43 -7.11
CA PRO A 154 13.60 27.51 -6.29
C PRO A 154 13.60 26.09 -6.89
N VAL A 155 13.86 25.09 -6.04
CA VAL A 155 13.85 23.68 -6.45
C VAL A 155 12.40 23.17 -6.59
N PRO A 156 12.06 22.46 -7.67
CA PRO A 156 10.67 22.10 -8.00
C PRO A 156 10.06 21.00 -7.11
N ASP A 157 10.86 20.06 -6.58
CA ASP A 157 10.39 18.94 -5.75
C ASP A 157 10.92 19.03 -4.31
N ARG A 158 10.75 20.19 -3.67
CA ARG A 158 11.19 20.40 -2.28
C ARG A 158 10.39 19.55 -1.30
N VAL A 159 11.10 18.79 -0.46
CA VAL A 159 10.52 18.04 0.66
C VAL A 159 10.91 18.74 1.97
N ALA A 160 9.99 19.56 2.50
CA ALA A 160 10.14 20.46 3.67
C ALA A 160 11.21 21.58 3.53
#